data_AF-A0A560JDM2-F1
#
_entry.id   AF-A0A560JDM2-F1
#
_cell.length_a   1.000
_cell.length_b   1.000
_cell.length_c   1.000
_cell.angle_alpha   90.00
_cell.angle_beta   90.00
_cell.angle_gamma   90.00
#
_symmetry.space_group_name_H-M   'P 1'
#
loop_
_entity.id
_entity.type
_entity.pdbx_description
1 polymer ?
#
loop_
_entity_poly.entity_id
_entity_poly.type
_entity_poly.pdbx_seq_one_letter_code
_entity_poly.pdbx_strand_id
1 'polypeptide(L)'
;MMTFDDLFARPSADPVPPASPVAPPVAPPVAPWKVLIADDDAAIHAVTELALEGFRMDGRPLAFLHAYSGAETLQRMAEHPDIAVLLLDVVMESDSAGLDAAKAVRERLGNRQVRIVLNTGQPGSAPEADIIARYDIDNYREKGELTERQLFTLMYSCLRGYRDIAAVEQSRQGLRRLIDALPRIFHLTAADRLARTCLEQLAGLTGGVGLNGLVLEQQRPEGPAHALAACGRFETLDRDGPLPMDVQAALTLDGNLREHDRWSEWLPTGGGGRRLLYLDGLAAATPLGRDLLALFVRNLAVAFDNLRLKEEIEETQREIVFRLGEAVETRNQETGNHLKRVSEAAGMIAAYLGYDETMVTRVRYAAPLHDIGKIGIPDHILNKRGQLDAEEWKVMQTHADIGWRMLKDARQDILRAGAVISLQHHEKWDGTGYPRGLRGDEIDPLARIVAAADVFDALGSHRPYKTPWPLESILAHMTKERGRHFDPAVVDAILALAPALMESRTRYPDIER
;
A
#
# COMPACT_ATOMS: atom_id res chain seq x y z
N MET A 1 -25.85 15.58 8.36
CA MET A 1 -25.16 15.96 7.11
C MET A 1 -24.42 17.25 7.43
N MET A 2 -23.15 17.15 7.82
CA MET A 2 -22.31 18.31 8.15
C MET A 2 -21.84 18.98 6.86
N THR A 3 -21.79 20.31 6.85
CA THR A 3 -21.37 21.08 5.67
C THR A 3 -19.87 21.38 5.70
N PHE A 4 -19.33 21.78 4.54
CA PHE A 4 -17.90 22.00 4.32
C PHE A 4 -17.30 23.09 5.23
N ASP A 5 -18.12 24.04 5.70
CA ASP A 5 -17.68 25.14 6.56
C ASP A 5 -17.62 24.76 8.06
N ASP A 6 -18.36 23.73 8.48
CA ASP A 6 -18.42 23.31 9.89
C ASP A 6 -17.10 22.70 10.39
N LEU A 7 -16.21 22.30 9.47
CA LEU A 7 -14.90 21.72 9.77
C LEU A 7 -13.79 22.75 10.05
N PHE A 8 -14.04 24.05 9.85
CA PHE A 8 -13.04 25.12 9.96
C PHE A 8 -13.35 26.17 11.03
N ALA A 9 -14.35 25.93 11.88
CA ALA A 9 -14.61 26.80 13.03
C ALA A 9 -13.42 26.74 14.01
N ARG A 10 -12.61 27.82 14.04
CA ARG A 10 -11.52 27.98 15.01
C ARG A 10 -12.10 28.03 16.43
N PRO A 11 -11.59 27.25 17.40
CA PRO A 11 -11.86 27.52 18.81
C PRO A 11 -11.18 28.85 19.19
N SER A 12 -11.88 29.71 19.92
CA SER A 12 -11.28 30.89 20.53
C SER A 12 -10.25 30.46 21.58
N ALA A 13 -8.96 30.72 21.30
CA ALA A 13 -7.89 30.54 22.27
C ALA A 13 -7.42 31.92 22.78
N ASP A 14 -7.20 32.01 24.08
CA ASP A 14 -6.62 33.16 24.77
C ASP A 14 -5.22 33.52 24.21
N PRO A 15 -4.80 34.79 24.27
CA PRO A 15 -3.58 35.26 23.63
C PRO A 15 -2.32 34.72 24.34
N VAL A 16 -1.55 33.90 23.62
CA VAL A 16 -0.18 33.50 23.98
C VAL A 16 0.76 34.70 23.76
N PRO A 17 1.72 34.98 24.68
CA PRO A 17 2.63 36.12 24.54
C PRO A 17 3.53 35.98 23.30
N PRO A 18 3.90 37.09 22.64
CA PRO A 18 4.65 37.03 21.39
C PRO A 18 6.05 36.46 21.61
N ALA A 19 6.37 35.37 20.89
CA ALA A 19 7.74 34.91 20.76
C ALA A 19 8.57 35.98 20.03
N SER A 20 9.81 36.19 20.49
CA SER A 20 10.77 37.11 19.86
C SER A 20 10.89 36.83 18.35
N PRO A 21 10.97 37.86 17.50
CA PRO A 21 10.98 37.68 16.05
C PRO A 21 12.27 37.00 15.62
N VAL A 22 12.18 35.69 15.35
CA VAL A 22 13.18 35.00 14.52
C VAL A 22 12.99 35.55 13.12
N ALA A 23 14.03 36.17 12.56
CA ALA A 23 14.01 36.68 11.19
C ALA A 23 13.56 35.55 10.25
N PRO A 24 12.56 35.78 9.38
CA PRO A 24 12.09 34.73 8.49
C PRO A 24 13.26 34.26 7.61
N PRO A 25 13.38 32.95 7.34
CA PRO A 25 14.34 32.46 6.38
C PRO A 25 14.10 33.18 5.05
N VAL A 26 15.18 33.72 4.48
CA VAL A 26 15.14 34.40 3.18
C VAL A 26 14.55 33.42 2.17
N ALA A 27 13.34 33.72 1.68
CA ALA A 27 12.69 32.89 0.68
C ALA A 27 13.61 32.73 -0.54
N PRO A 28 13.70 31.52 -1.13
CA PRO A 28 14.50 31.32 -2.33
C PRO A 28 14.07 32.32 -3.43
N PRO A 29 15.00 32.81 -4.27
CA PRO A 29 14.68 33.79 -5.29
C PRO A 29 13.59 33.25 -6.22
N VAL A 30 12.48 33.98 -6.33
CA VAL A 30 11.33 33.55 -7.14
C VAL A 30 11.71 33.64 -8.62
N ALA A 31 11.63 32.52 -9.34
CA ALA A 31 12.02 32.46 -10.75
C ALA A 31 11.27 33.52 -11.60
N PRO A 32 11.89 34.16 -12.60
CA PRO A 32 11.20 35.16 -13.43
C PRO A 32 10.10 34.55 -14.29
N TRP A 33 9.20 35.39 -14.82
CA TRP A 33 8.27 34.99 -15.88
C TRP A 33 8.97 35.09 -17.23
N LYS A 34 9.07 33.99 -17.97
CA LYS A 34 9.70 33.99 -19.30
C LYS A 34 8.75 34.52 -20.35
N VAL A 35 9.18 35.56 -21.07
CA VAL A 35 8.45 36.15 -22.20
C VAL A 35 9.35 36.02 -23.43
N LEU A 36 8.87 35.32 -24.46
CA LEU A 36 9.55 35.22 -25.74
C LEU A 36 9.03 36.32 -26.67
N ILE A 37 9.94 37.15 -27.17
CA ILE A 37 9.69 38.12 -28.23
C ILE A 37 10.23 37.50 -29.53
N ALA A 38 9.33 37.31 -30.49
CA ALA A 38 9.61 36.73 -31.79
C ALA A 38 9.24 37.75 -32.89
N ASP A 39 10.23 38.50 -33.35
CA ASP A 39 10.08 39.57 -34.34
C ASP A 39 11.42 39.68 -35.11
N ASP A 40 11.39 39.95 -36.41
CA ASP A 40 12.62 40.10 -37.20
C ASP A 40 13.25 41.49 -37.02
N ASP A 41 12.50 42.46 -36.47
CA ASP A 41 12.98 43.80 -36.15
C ASP A 41 13.53 43.90 -34.71
N ALA A 42 14.86 43.99 -34.60
CA ALA A 42 15.55 44.18 -33.34
C ALA A 42 15.12 45.43 -32.55
N ALA A 43 14.58 46.47 -33.21
CA ALA A 43 14.05 47.64 -32.52
C ALA A 43 12.79 47.30 -31.70
N ILE A 44 11.94 46.38 -32.18
CA ILE A 44 10.75 45.94 -31.45
C ILE A 44 11.13 45.23 -30.15
N HIS A 45 12.21 44.46 -30.16
CA HIS A 45 12.74 43.79 -28.96
C HIS A 45 13.14 44.83 -27.90
N ALA A 46 13.99 45.79 -28.28
CA ALA A 46 14.49 46.82 -27.38
C ALA A 46 13.36 47.71 -26.82
N VAL A 47 12.38 48.07 -27.65
CA VAL A 47 11.23 48.90 -27.22
C VAL A 47 10.33 48.13 -26.27
N THR A 48 10.07 46.84 -26.54
CA THR A 48 9.24 45.98 -25.69
C THR A 48 9.87 45.76 -24.33
N GLU A 49 11.18 45.53 -24.28
CA GLU A 49 11.94 45.42 -23.02
C GLU A 49 11.89 46.71 -22.21
N LEU A 50 12.17 47.85 -22.85
CA LEU A 50 12.15 49.17 -22.21
C LEU A 50 10.76 49.50 -21.62
N ALA A 51 9.70 49.24 -22.39
CA ALA A 51 8.33 49.46 -21.96
C ALA A 51 7.91 48.59 -20.76
N LEU A 52 8.66 47.52 -20.46
CA LEU A 52 8.38 46.56 -19.41
C LEU A 52 9.49 46.47 -18.34
N GLU A 53 10.47 47.38 -18.36
CA GLU A 53 11.69 47.34 -17.51
C GLU A 53 11.40 47.33 -15.99
N GLY A 54 10.21 47.75 -15.57
CA GLY A 54 9.75 47.71 -14.18
C GLY A 54 8.63 46.70 -13.89
N PHE A 55 8.19 45.90 -14.86
CA PHE A 55 7.02 45.04 -14.69
C PHE A 55 7.26 43.95 -13.64
N ARG A 56 6.33 43.82 -12.69
CA ARG A 56 6.31 42.73 -11.71
C ARG A 56 4.88 42.23 -11.50
N MET A 57 4.72 40.91 -11.49
CA MET A 57 3.48 40.25 -11.08
C MET A 57 3.81 39.16 -10.07
N ASP A 58 3.09 39.14 -8.94
CA ASP A 58 3.33 38.23 -7.82
C ASP A 58 4.78 38.30 -7.30
N GLY A 59 5.37 39.50 -7.32
CA GLY A 59 6.77 39.76 -6.92
C GLY A 59 7.83 39.33 -7.95
N ARG A 60 7.44 38.62 -8.99
CA ARG A 60 8.33 38.06 -10.02
C ARG A 60 8.60 39.06 -11.15
N PRO A 61 9.87 39.29 -11.53
CA PRO A 61 10.21 40.09 -12.71
C PRO A 61 9.98 39.29 -14.00
N LEU A 62 10.09 39.96 -15.15
CA LEU A 62 10.13 39.31 -16.46
C LEU A 62 11.57 38.90 -16.81
N ALA A 63 11.71 37.81 -17.56
CA ALA A 63 12.93 37.43 -18.25
C ALA A 63 12.61 37.31 -19.74
N PHE A 64 13.26 38.13 -20.55
CA PHE A 64 13.04 38.15 -21.99
C PHE A 64 13.91 37.12 -22.69
N LEU A 65 13.28 36.41 -23.63
CA LEU A 65 13.93 35.54 -24.59
C LEU A 65 13.65 36.11 -25.98
N HIS A 66 14.56 35.87 -26.91
CA HIS A 66 14.48 36.45 -28.25
C HIS A 66 14.58 35.38 -29.33
N ALA A 67 13.79 35.56 -30.36
CA ALA A 67 13.85 34.85 -31.63
C ALA A 67 13.62 35.86 -32.76
N TYR A 68 14.34 35.70 -33.88
CA TYR A 68 14.24 36.59 -35.04
C TYR A 68 13.64 35.90 -36.27
N SER A 69 13.12 34.67 -36.08
CA SER A 69 12.46 33.89 -37.11
C SER A 69 11.48 32.88 -36.50
N GLY A 70 10.58 32.33 -37.31
CA GLY A 70 9.70 31.23 -36.92
C GLY A 70 10.48 29.98 -36.50
N ALA A 71 11.61 29.69 -37.17
CA ALA A 71 12.47 28.57 -36.81
C ALA A 71 13.12 28.74 -35.43
N GLU A 72 13.68 29.92 -35.14
CA GLU A 72 14.25 30.24 -33.82
C GLU A 72 13.18 30.23 -32.74
N THR A 73 11.98 30.73 -33.03
CA THR A 73 10.83 30.70 -32.11
C THR A 73 10.54 29.28 -31.64
N LEU A 74 10.47 28.33 -32.57
CA LEU A 74 10.21 26.93 -32.25
C LEU A 74 11.37 26.28 -31.48
N GLN A 75 12.61 26.67 -31.75
CA GLN A 75 13.77 26.23 -30.98
C GLN A 75 13.67 26.71 -29.52
N ARG A 76 13.41 28.01 -29.30
CA ARG A 76 13.27 28.59 -27.96
C ARG A 76 12.12 27.97 -27.18
N MET A 77 10.98 27.72 -27.84
CA MET A 77 9.82 27.06 -27.23
C MET A 77 10.11 25.60 -26.83
N ALA A 78 10.99 24.91 -27.56
CA ALA A 78 11.43 23.55 -27.21
C ALA A 78 12.46 23.55 -26.05
N GLU A 79 13.39 24.50 -26.05
CA GLU A 79 14.40 24.67 -24.99
C GLU A 79 13.78 25.14 -23.65
N HIS A 80 12.71 25.94 -23.74
CA HIS A 80 12.05 26.55 -22.59
C HIS A 80 10.53 26.30 -22.63
N PRO A 81 10.07 25.11 -22.22
CA PRO A 81 8.65 24.77 -22.21
C PRO A 81 7.83 25.63 -21.23
N ASP A 82 8.49 26.31 -20.29
CA ASP A 82 7.93 27.19 -19.26
C ASP A 82 7.81 28.66 -19.70
N ILE A 83 7.98 28.96 -20.98
CA ILE A 83 7.65 30.29 -21.55
C ILE A 83 6.17 30.59 -21.28
N ALA A 84 5.93 31.69 -20.57
CA ALA A 84 4.58 32.08 -20.14
C ALA A 84 3.83 32.83 -21.24
N VAL A 85 4.52 33.72 -21.95
CA VAL A 85 3.96 34.55 -23.02
C VAL A 85 4.88 34.52 -24.23
N LEU A 86 4.30 34.35 -25.40
CA LEU A 86 4.94 34.48 -26.70
C LEU A 86 4.34 35.69 -27.42
N LEU A 87 5.10 36.77 -27.53
CA LEU A 87 4.80 37.91 -28.40
C LEU A 87 5.37 37.60 -29.78
N LEU A 88 4.50 37.41 -30.76
CA LEU A 88 4.88 36.82 -32.06
C LEU A 88 4.41 37.70 -33.20
N ASP A 89 5.36 38.14 -34.03
CA ASP A 89 5.03 38.76 -35.30
C ASP A 89 4.49 37.72 -36.29
N VAL A 90 3.50 38.13 -37.06
CA VAL A 90 2.89 37.32 -38.12
C VAL A 90 3.83 37.21 -39.31
N VAL A 91 4.46 38.32 -39.69
CA VAL A 91 5.32 38.41 -40.88
C VAL A 91 6.77 38.56 -40.43
N MET A 92 7.61 37.59 -40.78
CA MET A 92 9.06 37.60 -40.52
C MET A 92 9.78 37.16 -41.80
N GLU A 93 10.45 36.00 -41.80
CA GLU A 93 11.10 35.44 -42.99
C GLU A 93 10.13 35.10 -44.13
N SER A 94 8.83 35.02 -43.83
CA SER A 94 7.74 34.89 -44.79
C SER A 94 6.43 35.46 -44.21
N ASP A 95 5.45 35.71 -45.07
CA ASP A 95 4.13 36.27 -44.71
C ASP A 95 3.30 35.41 -43.74
N SER A 96 3.66 34.13 -43.58
CA SER A 96 2.97 33.18 -42.68
C SER A 96 3.86 32.65 -41.55
N ALA A 97 5.11 33.10 -41.44
CA ALA A 97 6.10 32.52 -40.52
C ALA A 97 5.60 32.46 -39.08
N GLY A 98 4.98 33.54 -38.59
CA GLY A 98 4.41 33.60 -37.25
C GLY A 98 3.22 32.66 -37.06
N LEU A 99 2.31 32.59 -38.04
CA LEU A 99 1.15 31.70 -37.96
C LEU A 99 1.57 30.23 -37.97
N ASP A 100 2.55 29.88 -38.81
CA ASP A 100 3.11 28.54 -38.89
C ASP A 100 3.84 28.17 -37.58
N ALA A 101 4.56 29.11 -36.97
CA ALA A 101 5.17 28.94 -35.66
C ALA A 101 4.12 28.73 -34.56
N ALA A 102 3.08 29.56 -34.50
CA ALA A 102 1.99 29.41 -33.52
C ALA A 102 1.30 28.04 -33.65
N LYS A 103 1.00 27.62 -34.89
CA LYS A 103 0.45 26.30 -35.18
C LYS A 103 1.36 25.19 -34.68
N ALA A 104 2.66 25.27 -34.98
CA ALA A 104 3.63 24.27 -34.56
C ALA A 104 3.83 24.23 -33.03
N VAL A 105 3.73 25.36 -32.33
CA VAL A 105 3.72 25.38 -30.84
C VAL A 105 2.55 24.57 -30.29
N ARG A 106 1.35 24.72 -30.87
CA ARG A 106 0.14 24.02 -30.41
C ARG A 106 0.09 22.55 -30.83
N GLU A 107 0.39 22.26 -32.08
CA GLU A 107 0.19 20.93 -32.68
C GLU A 107 1.43 20.03 -32.53
N ARG A 108 2.64 20.58 -32.75
CA ARG A 108 3.88 19.80 -32.75
C ARG A 108 4.51 19.74 -31.36
N LEU A 109 4.62 20.86 -30.67
CA LEU A 109 5.17 20.91 -29.31
C LEU A 109 4.12 20.58 -28.24
N GLY A 110 2.83 20.62 -28.58
CA GLY A 110 1.74 20.34 -27.65
C GLY A 110 1.63 21.37 -26.51
N ASN A 111 2.29 22.52 -26.61
CA ASN A 111 2.29 23.53 -25.55
C ASN A 111 1.03 24.38 -25.65
N ARG A 112 -0.02 23.94 -24.95
CA ARG A 112 -1.28 24.68 -24.80
C ARG A 112 -1.27 25.62 -23.59
N GLN A 113 -0.15 25.76 -22.87
CA GLN A 113 -0.04 26.57 -21.66
C GLN A 113 0.44 27.98 -21.97
N VAL A 114 1.42 28.15 -22.86
CA VAL A 114 1.92 29.47 -23.28
C VAL A 114 0.77 30.34 -23.82
N ARG A 115 0.76 31.62 -23.43
CA ARG A 115 -0.16 32.59 -24.01
C ARG A 115 0.46 33.22 -25.26
N ILE A 116 -0.14 33.00 -26.43
CA ILE A 116 0.37 33.52 -27.70
C ILE A 116 -0.35 34.82 -28.03
N VAL A 117 0.40 35.90 -28.17
CA VAL A 117 -0.10 37.19 -28.64
C VAL A 117 0.50 37.46 -30.01
N LEU A 118 -0.35 37.56 -31.02
CA LEU A 118 0.08 37.98 -32.34
C LEU A 118 0.19 39.50 -32.38
N ASN A 119 1.29 40.01 -32.93
CA ASN A 119 1.55 41.43 -33.09
C ASN A 119 2.03 41.72 -34.52
N THR A 120 1.18 42.28 -35.37
CA THR A 120 1.55 42.54 -36.78
C THR A 120 1.50 44.02 -37.14
N GLY A 121 2.42 44.46 -37.99
CA GLY A 121 2.33 45.78 -38.65
C GLY A 121 1.44 45.76 -39.89
N GLN A 122 1.09 44.58 -40.40
CA GLN A 122 0.29 44.37 -41.60
C GLN A 122 -0.78 43.30 -41.34
N PRO A 123 -2.04 43.69 -41.07
CA PRO A 123 -3.11 42.71 -40.97
C PRO A 123 -3.25 41.98 -42.32
N GLY A 124 -3.18 40.65 -42.29
CA GLY A 124 -3.36 39.82 -43.47
C GLY A 124 -4.79 39.93 -44.05
N SER A 125 -5.06 39.25 -45.16
CA SER A 125 -6.39 39.25 -45.79
C SER A 125 -7.46 38.49 -45.01
N ALA A 126 -7.07 37.72 -43.98
CA ALA A 126 -7.97 36.93 -43.16
C ALA A 126 -8.47 37.74 -41.94
N PRO A 127 -9.77 37.71 -41.60
CA PRO A 127 -10.28 38.37 -40.41
C PRO A 127 -9.60 37.89 -39.12
N GLU A 128 -9.35 38.81 -38.18
CA GLU A 128 -8.74 38.53 -36.87
C GLU A 128 -9.40 37.32 -36.16
N ALA A 129 -10.73 37.28 -36.14
CA ALA A 129 -11.49 36.21 -35.50
C ALA A 129 -11.17 34.81 -36.08
N ASP A 130 -10.92 34.72 -37.39
CA ASP A 130 -10.57 33.46 -38.04
C ASP A 130 -9.15 33.02 -37.66
N ILE A 131 -8.21 33.97 -37.55
CA ILE A 131 -6.84 33.68 -37.12
C ILE A 131 -6.84 33.17 -35.67
N ILE A 132 -7.53 33.89 -34.79
CA ILE A 132 -7.63 33.51 -33.37
C ILE A 132 -8.17 32.10 -33.21
N ALA A 133 -9.27 31.78 -33.89
CA ALA A 133 -9.91 30.47 -33.79
C ALA A 133 -9.08 29.34 -34.42
N ARG A 134 -8.47 29.56 -35.58
CA ARG A 134 -7.72 28.51 -36.31
C ARG A 134 -6.38 28.17 -35.66
N TYR A 135 -5.73 29.16 -35.06
CA TYR A 135 -4.36 29.02 -34.54
C TYR A 135 -4.30 28.97 -33.00
N ASP A 136 -5.44 29.02 -32.30
CA ASP A 136 -5.53 28.95 -30.83
C ASP A 136 -4.67 30.05 -30.16
N ILE A 137 -4.94 31.29 -30.59
CA ILE A 137 -4.24 32.51 -30.19
C ILE A 137 -5.01 33.20 -29.05
N ASP A 138 -4.28 33.77 -28.10
CA ASP A 138 -4.87 34.40 -26.91
C ASP A 138 -5.20 35.88 -27.11
N ASN A 139 -4.44 36.57 -27.95
CA ASN A 139 -4.69 37.96 -28.30
C ASN A 139 -4.10 38.31 -29.67
N TYR A 140 -4.69 39.27 -30.35
CA TYR A 140 -4.20 39.80 -31.62
C TYR A 140 -4.12 41.33 -31.52
N ARG A 141 -3.00 41.90 -31.95
CA ARG A 141 -2.72 43.34 -31.86
C ARG A 141 -2.01 43.84 -33.11
N GLU A 142 -2.31 45.09 -33.46
CA GLU A 142 -1.53 45.81 -34.46
C GLU A 142 -0.36 46.55 -33.78
N LYS A 143 0.82 46.57 -34.42
CA LYS A 143 2.04 47.21 -33.86
C LYS A 143 1.81 48.66 -33.45
N GLY A 144 0.97 49.39 -34.20
CA GLY A 144 0.62 50.79 -33.91
C GLY A 144 -0.28 50.99 -32.68
N GLU A 145 -0.91 49.93 -32.18
CA GLU A 145 -1.85 49.99 -31.05
C GLU A 145 -1.24 49.53 -29.72
N LEU A 146 0.04 49.18 -29.67
CA LEU A 146 0.71 48.70 -28.45
C LEU A 146 1.42 49.84 -27.72
N THR A 147 0.65 50.73 -27.09
CA THR A 147 1.24 51.67 -26.12
C THR A 147 1.79 50.94 -24.89
N GLU A 148 2.72 51.56 -24.16
CA GLU A 148 3.26 51.03 -22.89
C GLU A 148 2.14 50.53 -21.95
N ARG A 149 1.08 51.33 -21.78
CA ARG A 149 -0.07 50.98 -20.94
C ARG A 149 -0.84 49.75 -21.45
N GLN A 150 -0.99 49.61 -22.76
CA GLN A 150 -1.65 48.45 -23.38
C GLN A 150 -0.80 47.20 -23.24
N LEU A 151 0.52 47.31 -23.46
CA LEU A 151 1.46 46.21 -23.26
C LEU A 151 1.48 45.75 -21.80
N PHE A 152 1.45 46.69 -20.84
CA PHE A 152 1.37 46.40 -19.40
C PHE A 152 0.08 45.64 -19.03
N THR A 153 -1.06 46.08 -19.55
CA THR A 153 -2.37 45.44 -19.30
C THR A 153 -2.45 44.05 -19.95
N LEU A 154 -1.92 43.93 -21.18
CA LEU A 154 -1.79 42.67 -21.90
C LEU A 154 -0.95 41.67 -21.11
N MET A 155 0.23 42.08 -20.60
CA MET A 155 1.09 41.21 -19.79
C MET A 155 0.38 40.70 -18.54
N TYR A 156 -0.36 41.55 -17.81
CA TYR A 156 -1.15 41.07 -16.66
C TYR A 156 -2.20 40.04 -17.06
N SER A 157 -2.90 40.25 -18.18
CA SER A 157 -3.92 39.32 -18.66
C SER A 157 -3.32 37.97 -19.06
N CYS A 158 -2.25 37.99 -19.86
CA CYS A 158 -1.56 36.79 -20.34
C CYS A 158 -0.88 36.03 -19.20
N LEU A 159 -0.12 36.70 -18.33
CA LEU A 159 0.58 36.03 -17.23
C LEU A 159 -0.40 35.46 -16.20
N ARG A 160 -1.53 36.13 -15.94
CA ARG A 160 -2.60 35.57 -15.09
C ARG A 160 -3.21 34.32 -15.73
N GLY A 161 -3.55 34.38 -17.01
CA GLY A 161 -4.06 33.22 -17.75
C GLY A 161 -3.08 32.03 -17.73
N TYR A 162 -1.79 32.29 -17.98
CA TYR A 162 -0.75 31.27 -17.88
C TYR A 162 -0.66 30.67 -16.48
N ARG A 163 -0.59 31.50 -15.44
CA ARG A 163 -0.49 31.06 -14.04
C ARG A 163 -1.64 30.13 -13.67
N ASP A 164 -2.87 30.52 -14.02
CA ASP A 164 -4.06 29.78 -13.65
C ASP A 164 -4.14 28.44 -14.43
N ILE A 165 -3.79 28.43 -15.72
CA ILE A 165 -3.70 27.20 -16.53
C ILE A 165 -2.58 26.28 -16.04
N ALA A 166 -1.42 26.82 -15.69
CA ALA A 166 -0.30 26.07 -15.15
C ALA A 166 -0.68 25.39 -13.83
N ALA A 167 -1.41 26.08 -12.95
CA ALA A 167 -1.94 25.50 -11.71
C ALA A 167 -2.94 24.36 -11.97
N VAL A 168 -3.84 24.51 -12.96
CA VAL A 168 -4.78 23.46 -13.34
C VAL A 168 -4.05 22.24 -13.91
N GLU A 169 -3.07 22.43 -14.79
CA GLU A 169 -2.33 21.31 -15.38
C GLU A 169 -1.46 20.60 -14.33
N GLN A 170 -0.85 21.34 -13.40
CA GLN A 170 -0.15 20.76 -12.26
C GLN A 170 -1.11 19.92 -11.40
N SER A 171 -2.34 20.41 -11.16
CA SER A 171 -3.39 19.65 -10.44
C SER A 171 -3.71 18.35 -11.15
N ARG A 172 -3.91 18.42 -12.47
CA ARG A 172 -4.26 17.27 -13.31
C ARG A 172 -3.17 16.22 -13.31
N GLN A 173 -1.91 16.63 -13.40
CA GLN A 173 -0.75 15.73 -13.35
C GLN A 173 -0.60 15.10 -11.97
N GLY A 174 -0.75 15.87 -10.89
CA GLY A 174 -0.74 15.36 -9.52
C GLY A 174 -1.83 14.31 -9.30
N LEU A 175 -3.06 14.59 -9.73
CA LEU A 175 -4.17 13.63 -9.64
C LEU A 175 -3.93 12.37 -10.47
N ARG A 176 -3.31 12.48 -11.65
CA ARG A 176 -2.95 11.32 -12.46
C ARG A 176 -1.94 10.41 -11.75
N ARG A 177 -0.91 10.99 -11.14
CA ARG A 177 0.06 10.23 -10.32
C ARG A 177 -0.62 9.50 -9.17
N LEU A 178 -1.56 10.17 -8.49
CA LEU A 178 -2.39 9.53 -7.45
C LEU A 178 -3.12 8.30 -7.98
N ILE A 179 -3.85 8.46 -9.09
CA ILE A 179 -4.64 7.38 -9.69
C ILE A 179 -3.75 6.20 -10.10
N ASP A 180 -2.59 6.47 -10.71
CA ASP A 180 -1.66 5.43 -11.17
C ASP A 180 -0.97 4.67 -10.01
N ALA A 181 -0.91 5.27 -8.82
CA ALA A 181 -0.34 4.66 -7.62
C ALA A 181 -1.31 3.72 -6.88
N LEU A 182 -2.61 4.02 -6.91
CA LEU A 182 -3.63 3.30 -6.10
C LEU A 182 -3.65 1.78 -6.30
N PRO A 183 -3.58 1.21 -7.53
CA PRO A 183 -3.62 -0.24 -7.69
C PRO A 183 -2.48 -0.95 -6.96
N ARG A 184 -1.28 -0.36 -6.93
CA ARG A 184 -0.11 -0.94 -6.25
C ARG A 184 -0.33 -1.01 -4.74
N ILE A 185 -0.97 0.01 -4.18
CA ILE A 185 -1.25 0.14 -2.75
C ILE A 185 -2.29 -0.91 -2.32
N PHE A 186 -3.38 -1.09 -3.08
CA PHE A 186 -4.48 -1.98 -2.69
C PHE A 186 -4.17 -3.49 -2.80
N HIS A 187 -3.13 -3.89 -3.53
CA HIS A 187 -2.75 -5.30 -3.64
C HIS A 187 -1.69 -5.74 -2.61
N LEU A 188 -1.20 -4.82 -1.77
CA LEU A 188 -0.20 -5.16 -0.76
C LEU A 188 -0.82 -5.84 0.44
N THR A 189 -0.20 -6.93 0.87
CA THR A 189 -0.67 -7.77 1.98
C THR A 189 0.09 -7.54 3.28
N ALA A 190 1.07 -6.63 3.29
CA ALA A 190 1.92 -6.38 4.44
C ALA A 190 2.00 -4.88 4.74
N ALA A 191 1.83 -4.53 6.03
CA ALA A 191 1.75 -3.15 6.49
C ALA A 191 3.05 -2.35 6.23
N ASP A 192 4.23 -2.98 6.34
CA ASP A 192 5.53 -2.35 6.11
C ASP A 192 5.72 -1.95 4.63
N ARG A 193 5.37 -2.85 3.70
CA ARG A 193 5.43 -2.60 2.27
C ARG A 193 4.44 -1.54 1.85
N LEU A 194 3.23 -1.59 2.43
CA LEU A 194 2.20 -0.57 2.22
C LEU A 194 2.71 0.80 2.68
N ALA A 195 3.18 0.91 3.91
CA ALA A 195 3.71 2.14 4.48
C ALA A 195 4.84 2.75 3.62
N ARG A 196 5.82 1.93 3.22
CA ARG A 196 6.98 2.37 2.42
C ARG A 196 6.56 2.89 1.05
N THR A 197 5.76 2.10 0.33
CA THR A 197 5.24 2.49 -0.99
C THR A 197 4.45 3.80 -0.88
N CYS A 198 3.66 3.97 0.18
CA CYS A 198 2.87 5.17 0.38
C CYS A 198 3.72 6.41 0.66
N LEU A 199 4.77 6.31 1.48
CA LEU A 199 5.68 7.43 1.71
C LEU A 199 6.44 7.85 0.44
N GLU A 200 6.89 6.88 -0.37
CA GLU A 200 7.54 7.16 -1.67
C GLU A 200 6.61 7.93 -2.62
N GLN A 201 5.33 7.54 -2.68
CA GLN A 201 4.34 8.23 -3.50
C GLN A 201 4.01 9.62 -2.95
N LEU A 202 3.93 9.78 -1.62
CA LEU A 202 3.70 11.06 -0.97
C LEU A 202 4.79 12.09 -1.30
N ALA A 203 6.06 11.68 -1.26
CA ALA A 203 7.17 12.55 -1.64
C ALA A 203 7.10 12.99 -3.11
N GLY A 204 6.57 12.15 -4.01
CA GLY A 204 6.37 12.49 -5.42
C GLY A 204 5.25 13.52 -5.71
N LEU A 205 4.34 13.74 -4.75
CA LEU A 205 3.18 14.63 -4.89
C LEU A 205 3.44 16.07 -4.43
N THR A 206 4.43 16.27 -3.56
CA THR A 206 4.81 17.60 -3.05
C THR A 206 5.67 18.41 -4.02
N GLY A 207 5.85 17.93 -5.27
CA GLY A 207 6.56 18.67 -6.31
C GLY A 207 8.08 18.68 -6.17
N GLY A 208 8.66 17.67 -5.51
CA GLY A 208 10.12 17.58 -5.30
C GLY A 208 10.64 18.34 -4.09
N VAL A 209 9.75 18.92 -3.29
CA VAL A 209 10.06 19.39 -1.94
C VAL A 209 10.37 18.15 -1.09
N GLY A 210 11.50 18.17 -0.36
CA GLY A 210 11.92 17.09 0.53
C GLY A 210 10.94 16.89 1.68
N LEU A 211 9.84 16.18 1.40
CA LEU A 211 8.87 15.73 2.40
C LEU A 211 9.57 14.74 3.31
N ASN A 212 9.48 14.98 4.62
CA ASN A 212 9.91 14.02 5.61
C ASN A 212 8.68 13.28 6.11
N GLY A 213 8.73 11.95 6.11
CA GLY A 213 7.61 11.12 6.50
C GLY A 213 8.04 9.90 7.30
N LEU A 214 7.20 9.52 8.25
CA LEU A 214 7.42 8.38 9.12
C LEU A 214 6.09 7.69 9.39
N VAL A 215 6.06 6.36 9.25
CA VAL A 215 4.92 5.53 9.65
C VAL A 215 5.35 4.67 10.83
N LEU A 216 4.67 4.83 11.96
CA LEU A 216 4.94 4.13 13.20
C LEU A 216 3.82 3.18 13.56
N GLU A 217 4.16 2.05 14.18
CA GLU A 217 3.21 1.09 14.72
C GLU A 217 3.50 0.80 16.19
N GLN A 218 2.45 0.84 17.00
CA GLN A 218 2.44 0.38 18.38
C GLN A 218 1.50 -0.83 18.47
N GLN A 219 2.00 -1.95 18.98
CA GLN A 219 1.18 -3.16 19.20
C GLN A 219 0.04 -2.94 20.21
N ARG A 220 0.16 -1.90 21.04
CA ARG A 220 -0.85 -1.47 22.02
C ARG A 220 -0.65 0.03 22.33
N PRO A 221 -1.69 0.78 22.75
CA PRO A 221 -1.70 2.24 22.82
C PRO A 221 -0.53 2.91 23.58
N GLU A 222 0.06 2.21 24.55
CA GLU A 222 1.17 2.70 25.38
C GLU A 222 2.44 1.83 25.23
N GLY A 223 2.49 0.99 24.19
CA GLY A 223 3.65 0.15 23.89
C GLY A 223 4.76 0.91 23.16
N PRO A 224 5.94 0.29 23.00
CA PRO A 224 6.98 0.82 22.15
C PRO A 224 6.46 0.99 20.72
N ALA A 225 6.86 2.11 20.09
CA ALA A 225 6.55 2.41 18.70
C ALA A 225 7.70 1.95 17.81
N HIS A 226 7.37 1.26 16.73
CA HIS A 226 8.32 0.73 15.76
C HIS A 226 8.13 1.42 14.41
N ALA A 227 9.21 1.80 13.73
CA ALA A 227 9.13 2.40 12.41
C ALA A 227 8.87 1.33 11.33
N LEU A 228 7.75 1.47 10.62
CA LEU A 228 7.40 0.61 9.47
C LEU A 228 8.03 1.13 8.18
N ALA A 229 8.09 2.46 8.03
CA ALA A 229 8.68 3.13 6.89
C ALA A 229 9.08 4.56 7.24
N ALA A 230 10.09 5.07 6.55
CA ALA A 230 10.62 6.40 6.73
C ALA A 230 11.10 7.00 5.39
N CYS A 231 11.04 8.32 5.24
CA CYS A 231 11.64 9.06 4.12
C CYS A 231 12.18 10.43 4.58
N GLY A 232 13.09 11.01 3.80
CA GLY A 232 13.71 12.30 4.12
C GLY A 232 14.60 12.21 5.36
N ARG A 233 14.46 13.16 6.30
CA ARG A 233 15.28 13.21 7.54
C ARG A 233 15.16 11.98 8.44
N PHE A 234 14.17 11.12 8.20
CA PHE A 234 13.94 9.90 8.98
C PHE A 234 14.57 8.65 8.35
N GLU A 235 15.18 8.72 7.17
CA GLU A 235 15.70 7.53 6.45
C GLU A 235 16.74 6.74 7.24
N THR A 236 17.51 7.42 8.11
CA THR A 236 18.54 6.79 8.95
C THR A 236 18.01 6.34 10.30
N LEU A 237 16.70 6.43 10.56
CA LEU A 237 16.09 6.02 11.81
C LEU A 237 16.02 4.48 11.88
N ASP A 238 16.64 3.89 12.90
CA ASP A 238 16.49 2.47 13.18
C ASP A 238 15.04 2.13 13.53
N ARG A 239 14.58 0.93 13.14
CA ARG A 239 13.21 0.44 13.38
C ARG A 239 12.77 0.59 14.83
N ASP A 240 13.66 0.26 15.76
CA ASP A 240 13.44 0.29 17.22
C ASP A 240 14.26 1.41 17.89
N GLY A 241 14.76 2.35 17.10
CA GLY A 241 15.59 3.45 17.56
C GLY A 241 14.81 4.53 18.31
N PRO A 242 15.53 5.44 19.00
CA PRO A 242 14.89 6.56 19.68
C PRO A 242 14.23 7.51 18.68
N LEU A 243 12.96 7.83 18.92
CA LEU A 243 12.19 8.74 18.07
C LEU A 243 12.55 10.21 18.34
N PRO A 244 12.54 11.09 17.33
CA PRO A 244 12.64 12.54 17.54
C PRO A 244 11.54 13.10 18.46
N MET A 245 11.84 14.16 19.22
CA MET A 245 10.92 14.70 20.25
C MET A 245 9.57 15.15 19.69
N ASP A 246 9.54 15.71 18.49
CA ASP A 246 8.33 16.15 17.80
C ASP A 246 7.44 14.98 17.37
N VAL A 247 8.04 13.88 16.95
CA VAL A 247 7.35 12.61 16.67
C VAL A 247 6.80 12.00 17.96
N GLN A 248 7.60 11.99 19.04
CA GLN A 248 7.15 11.52 20.36
C GLN A 248 5.96 12.34 20.86
N ALA A 249 6.01 13.67 20.72
CA ALA A 249 4.90 14.53 21.09
C ALA A 249 3.63 14.17 20.29
N ALA A 250 3.75 13.91 18.99
CA ALA A 250 2.62 13.51 18.16
C ALA A 250 1.99 12.17 18.59
N LEU A 251 2.79 11.20 19.05
CA LEU A 251 2.27 9.92 19.59
C LEU A 251 1.45 10.08 20.87
N THR A 252 1.73 11.11 21.67
CA THR A 252 1.01 11.38 22.93
C THR A 252 -0.33 12.10 22.74
N LEU A 253 -0.62 12.59 21.53
CA LEU A 253 -1.86 13.29 21.25
C LEU A 253 -3.01 12.30 21.07
N ASP A 254 -4.13 12.56 21.75
CA ASP A 254 -5.39 11.84 21.57
C ASP A 254 -6.17 12.40 20.36
N GLY A 255 -5.50 12.42 19.20
CA GLY A 255 -6.02 12.99 17.97
C GLY A 255 -4.96 13.25 16.90
N ASN A 256 -5.39 13.87 15.81
CA ASN A 256 -4.53 14.21 14.67
C ASN A 256 -3.96 15.62 14.81
N LEU A 257 -2.71 15.83 14.39
CA LEU A 257 -2.07 17.15 14.29
C LEU A 257 -2.18 17.68 12.86
N ARG A 258 -2.62 18.92 12.68
CA ARG A 258 -2.62 19.61 11.37
C ARG A 258 -2.16 21.04 11.52
N GLU A 259 -0.87 21.25 11.37
CA GLU A 259 -0.23 22.57 11.44
C GLU A 259 0.29 23.00 10.06
N HIS A 260 0.83 24.23 9.98
CA HIS A 260 1.37 24.75 8.72
C HIS A 260 2.52 23.90 8.17
N ASP A 261 3.36 23.33 9.02
CA ASP A 261 4.55 22.57 8.61
C ASP A 261 4.50 21.07 8.97
N ARG A 262 3.57 20.66 9.84
CA ARG A 262 3.50 19.31 10.41
C ARG A 262 2.11 18.70 10.30
N TRP A 263 2.05 17.40 10.04
CA TRP A 263 0.81 16.63 10.01
C TRP A 263 1.02 15.29 10.72
N SER A 264 0.11 14.93 11.64
CA SER A 264 -0.02 13.53 12.09
C SER A 264 -1.44 12.99 11.87
N GLU A 265 -1.54 11.73 11.42
CA GLU A 265 -2.81 11.06 11.16
C GLU A 265 -2.77 9.64 11.73
N TRP A 266 -3.74 9.31 12.59
CA TRP A 266 -3.93 7.94 13.05
C TRP A 266 -4.53 7.07 11.93
N LEU A 267 -3.84 5.98 11.62
CA LEU A 267 -4.22 5.02 10.60
C LEU A 267 -4.85 3.78 11.24
N PRO A 268 -5.86 3.16 10.60
CA PRO A 268 -6.47 1.93 11.10
C PRO A 268 -5.46 0.79 11.26
N THR A 269 -5.64 -0.02 12.30
CA THR A 269 -4.80 -1.19 12.58
C THR A 269 -5.58 -2.30 13.27
N GLY A 270 -5.12 -3.55 13.12
CA GLY A 270 -5.70 -4.71 13.79
C GLY A 270 -5.22 -4.87 15.24
N GLY A 271 -5.84 -5.80 15.97
CA GLY A 271 -5.27 -6.32 17.22
C GLY A 271 -5.17 -5.36 18.40
N GLY A 272 -5.92 -4.24 18.40
CA GLY A 272 -5.90 -3.25 19.50
C GLY A 272 -4.65 -2.36 19.52
N GLY A 273 -3.81 -2.42 18.49
CA GLY A 273 -2.67 -1.52 18.32
C GLY A 273 -3.05 -0.11 17.90
N ARG A 274 -2.05 0.73 17.62
CA ARG A 274 -2.20 2.05 16.98
C ARG A 274 -1.14 2.24 15.90
N ARG A 275 -1.48 2.95 14.83
CA ARG A 275 -0.55 3.28 13.74
C ARG A 275 -0.60 4.77 13.43
N LEU A 276 0.55 5.43 13.39
CA LEU A 276 0.65 6.87 13.16
C LEU A 276 1.39 7.15 11.85
N LEU A 277 0.80 7.95 10.97
CA LEU A 277 1.53 8.67 9.94
C LEU A 277 1.97 10.02 10.51
N TYR A 278 3.25 10.34 10.40
CA TYR A 278 3.81 11.64 10.73
C TYR A 278 4.49 12.23 9.51
N LEU A 279 4.24 13.50 9.22
CA LEU A 279 4.84 14.26 8.13
C LEU A 279 5.32 15.62 8.63
N ASP A 280 6.46 16.09 8.13
CA ASP A 280 6.93 17.46 8.29
C ASP A 280 7.60 18.01 7.02
N GLY A 281 7.97 19.30 7.05
CA GLY A 281 8.48 20.03 5.87
C GLY A 281 7.36 20.46 4.93
N LEU A 282 6.12 20.52 5.43
CA LEU A 282 4.93 20.89 4.64
C LEU A 282 4.88 22.38 4.33
N ALA A 283 5.64 23.24 5.04
CA ALA A 283 5.71 24.68 4.79
C ALA A 283 6.09 24.99 3.33
N ALA A 284 6.96 24.18 2.73
CA ALA A 284 7.41 24.34 1.36
C ALA A 284 6.43 23.77 0.31
N ALA A 285 5.37 23.05 0.72
CA ALA A 285 4.37 22.53 -0.21
C ALA A 285 3.42 23.63 -0.71
N THR A 286 3.17 23.64 -2.02
CA THR A 286 2.18 24.54 -2.64
C THR A 286 0.76 24.27 -2.11
N PRO A 287 -0.18 25.23 -2.19
CA PRO A 287 -1.57 25.00 -1.77
C PRO A 287 -2.19 23.76 -2.42
N LEU A 288 -1.97 23.60 -3.72
CA LEU A 288 -2.38 22.41 -4.47
C LEU A 288 -1.70 21.12 -3.95
N GLY A 289 -0.39 21.16 -3.68
CA GLY A 289 0.33 20.02 -3.13
C GLY A 289 -0.25 19.58 -1.78
N ARG A 290 -0.70 20.52 -0.95
CA ARG A 290 -1.37 20.24 0.33
C ARG A 290 -2.74 19.59 0.13
N ASP A 291 -3.53 20.06 -0.84
CA ASP A 291 -4.83 19.46 -1.15
C ASP A 291 -4.69 18.03 -1.67
N LEU A 292 -3.72 17.78 -2.56
CA LEU A 292 -3.40 16.44 -3.07
C LEU A 292 -2.87 15.52 -1.96
N LEU A 293 -2.02 16.04 -1.08
CA LEU A 293 -1.53 15.34 0.11
C LEU A 293 -2.71 14.90 1.00
N ALA A 294 -3.64 15.81 1.29
CA ALA A 294 -4.80 15.51 2.11
C ALA A 294 -5.67 14.40 1.50
N LEU A 295 -5.89 14.42 0.19
CA LEU A 295 -6.61 13.36 -0.52
C LEU A 295 -5.87 12.02 -0.44
N PHE A 296 -4.54 12.01 -0.60
CA PHE A 296 -3.77 10.78 -0.51
C PHE A 296 -3.76 10.19 0.89
N VAL A 297 -3.57 11.00 1.93
CA VAL A 297 -3.61 10.55 3.34
C VAL A 297 -4.96 9.91 3.67
N ARG A 298 -6.07 10.45 3.16
CA ARG A 298 -7.38 9.81 3.31
C ARG A 298 -7.46 8.45 2.61
N ASN A 299 -6.94 8.33 1.38
CA ASN A 299 -6.90 7.05 0.67
C ASN A 299 -5.97 6.03 1.35
N LEU A 300 -4.90 6.51 2.00
CA LEU A 300 -4.00 5.69 2.80
C LEU A 300 -4.72 5.08 4.00
N ALA A 301 -5.52 5.86 4.72
CA ALA A 301 -6.33 5.37 5.82
C ALA A 301 -7.29 4.25 5.34
N VAL A 302 -7.91 4.41 4.17
CA VAL A 302 -8.76 3.38 3.55
C VAL A 302 -7.95 2.12 3.20
N ALA A 303 -6.74 2.25 2.65
CA ALA A 303 -5.89 1.11 2.32
C ALA A 303 -5.48 0.31 3.56
N PHE A 304 -5.12 1.00 4.65
CA PHE A 304 -4.83 0.36 5.93
C PHE A 304 -6.07 -0.25 6.59
N ASP A 305 -7.26 0.34 6.42
CA ASP A 305 -8.51 -0.28 6.89
C ASP A 305 -8.82 -1.57 6.15
N ASN A 306 -8.62 -1.61 4.83
CA ASN A 306 -8.77 -2.83 4.04
C ASN A 306 -7.79 -3.93 4.49
N LEU A 307 -6.53 -3.56 4.77
CA LEU A 307 -5.54 -4.50 5.30
C LEU A 307 -5.99 -5.04 6.67
N ARG A 308 -6.43 -4.17 7.58
CA ARG A 308 -6.97 -4.54 8.88
C ARG A 308 -8.17 -5.49 8.75
N LEU A 309 -9.13 -5.17 7.88
CA LEU A 309 -10.32 -6.01 7.65
C LEU A 309 -9.94 -7.39 7.10
N LYS A 310 -8.92 -7.45 6.24
CA LYS A 310 -8.42 -8.73 5.73
C LYS A 310 -7.80 -9.58 6.84
N GLU A 311 -6.94 -8.99 7.66
CA GLU A 311 -6.34 -9.66 8.83
C GLU A 311 -7.42 -10.14 9.81
N GLU A 312 -8.44 -9.32 10.07
CA GLU A 312 -9.58 -9.66 10.95
C GLU A 312 -10.41 -10.83 10.40
N ILE A 313 -10.63 -10.87 9.08
CA ILE A 313 -11.30 -11.99 8.41
C ILE A 313 -10.47 -13.28 8.52
N GLU A 314 -9.16 -13.21 8.28
CA GLU A 314 -8.27 -14.36 8.38
C GLU A 314 -8.21 -14.90 9.82
N GLU A 315 -8.12 -14.01 10.81
CA GLU A 315 -8.17 -14.35 12.23
C GLU A 315 -9.50 -15.02 12.61
N THR A 316 -10.61 -14.43 12.19
CA THR A 316 -11.95 -14.95 12.47
C THR A 316 -12.14 -16.34 11.85
N GLN A 317 -11.67 -16.54 10.61
CA GLN A 317 -11.71 -17.85 9.95
C GLN A 317 -10.90 -18.89 10.72
N ARG A 318 -9.69 -18.52 11.17
CA ARG A 318 -8.84 -19.38 11.99
C ARG A 318 -9.53 -19.77 13.28
N GLU A 319 -10.10 -18.80 14.00
CA GLU A 319 -10.83 -19.09 15.24
C GLU A 319 -12.02 -20.03 14.99
N ILE A 320 -12.82 -19.78 13.96
CA ILE A 320 -13.96 -20.66 13.61
C ILE A 320 -13.49 -22.09 13.35
N VAL A 321 -12.40 -22.29 12.59
CA VAL A 321 -11.84 -23.62 12.31
C VAL A 321 -11.43 -24.32 13.61
N PHE A 322 -10.73 -23.62 14.51
CA PHE A 322 -10.34 -24.18 15.80
C PHE A 322 -11.56 -24.53 16.67
N ARG A 323 -12.58 -23.69 16.71
CA ARG A 323 -13.81 -23.94 17.49
C ARG A 323 -14.61 -25.12 16.95
N LEU A 324 -14.66 -25.29 15.63
CA LEU A 324 -15.30 -26.45 15.01
C LEU A 324 -14.58 -27.74 15.34
N GLY A 325 -13.24 -27.75 15.26
CA GLY A 325 -12.44 -28.89 15.69
C GLY A 325 -12.65 -29.22 17.17
N GLU A 326 -12.61 -28.20 18.03
CA GLU A 326 -12.80 -28.36 19.49
C GLU A 326 -14.17 -28.94 19.84
N ALA A 327 -15.23 -28.55 19.11
CA ALA A 327 -16.57 -29.08 19.29
C ALA A 327 -16.66 -30.59 18.98
N VAL A 328 -15.94 -31.05 17.95
CA VAL A 328 -15.88 -32.47 17.60
C VAL A 328 -15.07 -33.26 18.62
N GLU A 329 -13.91 -32.75 19.04
CA GLU A 329 -13.07 -33.42 20.04
C GLU A 329 -13.72 -33.52 21.42
N THR A 330 -14.52 -32.51 21.80
CA THR A 330 -15.28 -32.54 23.05
C THR A 330 -16.24 -33.73 23.12
N ARG A 331 -16.79 -34.17 21.98
CA ARG A 331 -17.67 -35.35 21.89
C ARG A 331 -16.91 -36.67 22.05
N ASN A 332 -15.60 -36.67 21.78
CA ASN A 332 -14.70 -37.81 21.86
C ASN A 332 -13.79 -37.81 23.12
N GLN A 333 -14.08 -36.94 24.10
CA GLN A 333 -13.30 -36.79 25.34
C GLN A 333 -11.83 -36.39 25.14
N GLU A 334 -11.47 -35.86 23.97
CA GLU A 334 -10.15 -35.26 23.73
C GLU A 334 -10.18 -33.75 24.06
N THR A 335 -9.01 -33.15 24.34
CA THR A 335 -8.92 -31.74 24.77
C THR A 335 -8.65 -30.80 23.60
N GLY A 336 -9.16 -29.56 23.64
CA GLY A 336 -8.92 -28.57 22.58
C GLY A 336 -7.45 -28.17 22.40
N ASN A 337 -6.58 -28.42 23.39
CA ASN A 337 -5.14 -28.15 23.30
C ASN A 337 -4.42 -29.13 22.36
N HIS A 338 -4.93 -30.35 22.17
CA HIS A 338 -4.42 -31.29 21.17
C HIS A 338 -4.40 -30.66 19.77
N LEU A 339 -5.52 -30.06 19.34
CA LEU A 339 -5.64 -29.43 18.03
C LEU A 339 -4.62 -28.30 17.81
N LYS A 340 -4.36 -27.50 18.86
CA LYS A 340 -3.34 -26.44 18.81
C LYS A 340 -1.94 -27.02 18.62
N ARG A 341 -1.61 -28.10 19.33
CA ARG A 341 -0.29 -28.75 19.23
C ARG A 341 -0.08 -29.43 17.88
N VAL A 342 -1.09 -30.13 17.37
CA VAL A 342 -1.03 -30.74 16.03
C VAL A 342 -0.88 -29.67 14.95
N SER A 343 -1.64 -28.57 15.05
CA SER A 343 -1.49 -27.40 14.17
C SER A 343 -0.06 -26.84 14.19
N GLU A 344 0.48 -26.55 15.37
CA GLU A 344 1.84 -26.03 15.54
C GLU A 344 2.89 -27.01 15.00
N ALA A 345 2.78 -28.28 15.35
CA ALA A 345 3.70 -29.33 14.91
C ALA A 345 3.69 -29.48 13.38
N ALA A 346 2.51 -29.53 12.76
CA ALA A 346 2.38 -29.63 11.31
C ALA A 346 3.02 -28.44 10.59
N GLY A 347 2.81 -27.22 11.10
CA GLY A 347 3.45 -26.01 10.57
C GLY A 347 4.97 -26.03 10.70
N MET A 348 5.50 -26.43 11.86
CA MET A 348 6.96 -26.54 12.08
C MET A 348 7.60 -27.59 11.18
N ILE A 349 6.96 -28.75 11.03
CA ILE A 349 7.42 -29.84 10.15
C ILE A 349 7.45 -29.37 8.69
N ALA A 350 6.38 -28.72 8.21
CA ALA A 350 6.34 -28.22 6.84
C ALA A 350 7.45 -27.19 6.56
N ALA A 351 7.66 -26.25 7.49
CA ALA A 351 8.72 -25.25 7.35
C ALA A 351 10.11 -25.90 7.33
N TYR A 352 10.36 -26.90 8.19
CA TYR A 352 11.62 -27.64 8.22
C TYR A 352 11.89 -28.41 6.93
N LEU A 353 10.85 -28.95 6.30
CA LEU A 353 10.94 -29.65 5.01
C LEU A 353 11.17 -28.71 3.82
N GLY A 354 11.19 -27.39 4.03
CA GLY A 354 11.46 -26.39 2.99
C GLY A 354 10.24 -26.01 2.14
N TYR A 355 9.02 -26.29 2.62
CA TYR A 355 7.80 -25.80 1.96
C TYR A 355 7.68 -24.28 2.10
N ASP A 356 7.00 -23.65 1.14
CA ASP A 356 6.75 -22.19 1.17
C ASP A 356 5.73 -21.79 2.26
N GLU A 357 5.68 -20.49 2.56
CA GLU A 357 4.80 -19.94 3.59
C GLU A 357 3.32 -20.24 3.32
N THR A 358 2.94 -20.37 2.05
CA THR A 358 1.56 -20.69 1.67
C THR A 358 1.22 -22.10 2.11
N MET A 359 2.06 -23.09 1.80
CA MET A 359 1.87 -24.48 2.22
C MET A 359 1.97 -24.65 3.74
N VAL A 360 2.92 -23.97 4.39
CA VAL A 360 3.06 -23.96 5.86
C VAL A 360 1.79 -23.44 6.52
N THR A 361 1.25 -22.33 6.01
CA THR A 361 -0.01 -21.74 6.49
C THR A 361 -1.19 -22.69 6.28
N ARG A 362 -1.29 -23.31 5.10
CA ARG A 362 -2.35 -24.27 4.76
C ARG A 362 -2.37 -25.45 5.71
N VAL A 363 -1.25 -26.13 5.90
CA VAL A 363 -1.22 -27.32 6.76
C VAL A 363 -1.48 -26.96 8.22
N ARG A 364 -0.90 -25.85 8.71
CA ARG A 364 -1.06 -25.37 10.08
C ARG A 364 -2.54 -25.14 10.39
N TYR A 365 -3.24 -24.37 9.55
CA TYR A 365 -4.62 -24.00 9.83
C TYR A 365 -5.65 -25.04 9.41
N ALA A 366 -5.31 -26.00 8.54
CA ALA A 366 -6.20 -27.08 8.16
C ALA A 366 -6.09 -28.32 9.05
N ALA A 367 -4.95 -28.54 9.74
CA ALA A 367 -4.73 -29.69 10.61
C ALA A 367 -5.82 -29.90 11.69
N PRO A 368 -6.38 -28.85 12.34
CA PRO A 368 -7.47 -29.04 13.31
C PRO A 368 -8.74 -29.70 12.76
N LEU A 369 -8.88 -29.80 11.44
CA LEU A 369 -10.04 -30.40 10.78
C LEU A 369 -9.87 -31.89 10.48
N HIS A 370 -8.71 -32.50 10.75
CA HIS A 370 -8.44 -33.90 10.37
C HIS A 370 -9.56 -34.85 10.84
N ASP A 371 -10.06 -34.65 12.05
CA ASP A 371 -11.08 -35.48 12.67
C ASP A 371 -12.51 -34.92 12.63
N ILE A 372 -12.77 -33.87 11.84
CA ILE A 372 -14.11 -33.22 11.76
C ILE A 372 -15.23 -34.23 11.43
N GLY A 373 -14.91 -35.28 10.68
CA GLY A 373 -15.86 -36.32 10.28
C GLY A 373 -16.35 -37.22 11.43
N LYS A 374 -15.69 -37.21 12.61
CA LYS A 374 -16.17 -37.92 13.81
C LYS A 374 -17.58 -37.47 14.21
N ILE A 375 -18.01 -36.28 13.78
CA ILE A 375 -19.41 -35.82 13.96
C ILE A 375 -20.45 -36.80 13.40
N GLY A 376 -20.12 -37.54 12.33
CA GLY A 376 -21.01 -38.52 11.72
C GLY A 376 -20.95 -39.92 12.32
N ILE A 377 -20.04 -40.18 13.27
CA ILE A 377 -19.90 -41.50 13.91
C ILE A 377 -20.93 -41.66 15.04
N PRO A 378 -21.66 -42.79 15.15
CA PRO A 378 -22.60 -43.02 16.24
C PRO A 378 -21.95 -43.00 17.63
N ASP A 379 -22.63 -42.42 18.63
CA ASP A 379 -22.07 -42.26 19.99
C ASP A 379 -21.65 -43.58 20.64
N HIS A 380 -22.41 -44.66 20.42
CA HIS A 380 -22.10 -45.97 21.00
C HIS A 380 -20.84 -46.60 20.42
N ILE A 381 -20.40 -46.16 19.23
CA ILE A 381 -19.12 -46.56 18.61
C ILE A 381 -18.02 -45.58 19.05
N LEU A 382 -18.27 -44.27 18.94
CA LEU A 382 -17.30 -43.23 19.27
C LEU A 382 -16.85 -43.28 20.74
N ASN A 383 -17.79 -43.49 21.67
CA ASN A 383 -17.53 -43.50 23.11
C ASN A 383 -17.43 -44.91 23.72
N LYS A 384 -17.23 -45.95 22.89
CA LYS A 384 -17.16 -47.34 23.39
C LYS A 384 -15.96 -47.51 24.33
N ARG A 385 -16.23 -47.93 25.56
CA ARG A 385 -15.19 -48.26 26.56
C ARG A 385 -14.65 -49.67 26.31
N GLY A 386 -13.80 -49.84 25.30
CA GLY A 386 -13.22 -51.12 24.92
C GLY A 386 -12.75 -51.15 23.47
N GLN A 387 -12.30 -52.31 22.99
CA GLN A 387 -11.96 -52.49 21.58
C GLN A 387 -13.24 -52.48 20.73
N LEU A 388 -13.16 -51.84 19.56
CA LEU A 388 -14.19 -51.92 18.53
C LEU A 388 -14.13 -53.30 17.87
N ASP A 389 -15.28 -53.88 17.57
CA ASP A 389 -15.36 -55.07 16.73
C ASP A 389 -15.12 -54.72 15.24
N ALA A 390 -15.11 -55.72 14.37
CA ALA A 390 -14.79 -55.51 12.95
C ALA A 390 -15.82 -54.64 12.20
N GLU A 391 -17.11 -54.69 12.58
CA GLU A 391 -18.15 -53.87 11.94
C GLU A 391 -18.14 -52.45 12.50
N GLU A 392 -18.00 -52.30 13.82
CA GLU A 392 -17.81 -51.00 14.46
C GLU A 392 -16.56 -50.29 13.96
N TRP A 393 -15.47 -51.03 13.73
CA TRP A 393 -14.22 -50.50 13.17
C TRP A 393 -14.42 -50.00 11.73
N LYS A 394 -15.14 -50.75 10.88
CA LYS A 394 -15.50 -50.27 9.53
C LYS A 394 -16.30 -48.97 9.60
N VAL A 395 -17.24 -48.85 10.53
CA VAL A 395 -18.00 -47.61 10.73
C VAL A 395 -17.07 -46.49 11.21
N MET A 396 -16.18 -46.74 12.18
CA MET A 396 -15.22 -45.75 12.67
C MET A 396 -14.35 -45.18 11.53
N GLN A 397 -13.85 -46.04 10.63
CA GLN A 397 -13.04 -45.62 9.49
C GLN A 397 -13.76 -44.64 8.54
N THR A 398 -15.10 -44.60 8.55
CA THR A 398 -15.86 -43.70 7.67
C THR A 398 -15.71 -42.21 8.00
N HIS A 399 -15.20 -41.85 9.19
CA HIS A 399 -15.00 -40.44 9.55
C HIS A 399 -14.11 -39.71 8.54
N ALA A 400 -13.13 -40.40 7.94
CA ALA A 400 -12.25 -39.83 6.93
C ALA A 400 -13.03 -39.37 5.68
N ASP A 401 -13.91 -40.22 5.16
CA ASP A 401 -14.76 -39.88 4.01
C ASP A 401 -15.84 -38.84 4.39
N ILE A 402 -16.44 -38.95 5.59
CA ILE A 402 -17.41 -37.97 6.07
C ILE A 402 -16.77 -36.57 6.15
N GLY A 403 -15.59 -36.44 6.74
CA GLY A 403 -14.87 -35.16 6.83
C GLY A 403 -14.51 -34.60 5.46
N TRP A 404 -14.05 -35.45 4.54
CA TRP A 404 -13.83 -35.05 3.15
C TRP A 404 -15.10 -34.52 2.48
N ARG A 405 -16.23 -35.24 2.59
CA ARG A 405 -17.51 -34.83 1.98
C ARG A 405 -18.01 -33.50 2.52
N MET A 406 -17.78 -33.23 3.81
CA MET A 406 -18.17 -31.96 4.44
C MET A 406 -17.41 -30.77 3.87
N LEU A 407 -16.16 -30.97 3.44
CA LEU A 407 -15.22 -29.88 3.15
C LEU A 407 -14.82 -29.74 1.67
N LYS A 408 -14.97 -30.80 0.85
CA LYS A 408 -14.41 -30.87 -0.52
C LYS A 408 -14.88 -29.77 -1.47
N ASP A 409 -16.11 -29.28 -1.31
CA ASP A 409 -16.74 -28.29 -2.19
C ASP A 409 -16.58 -26.85 -1.66
N ALA A 410 -15.78 -26.65 -0.60
CA ALA A 410 -15.51 -25.33 -0.05
C ALA A 410 -14.70 -24.47 -1.03
N ARG A 411 -14.98 -23.16 -1.03
CA ARG A 411 -14.23 -22.19 -1.87
C ARG A 411 -12.90 -21.79 -1.23
N GLN A 412 -12.83 -21.83 0.10
CA GLN A 412 -11.69 -21.44 0.90
C GLN A 412 -10.62 -22.52 0.87
N ASP A 413 -9.38 -22.12 0.62
CA ASP A 413 -8.27 -23.04 0.44
C ASP A 413 -7.94 -23.85 1.72
N ILE A 414 -8.05 -23.23 2.91
CA ILE A 414 -7.87 -23.92 4.19
C ILE A 414 -8.88 -25.08 4.36
N LEU A 415 -10.15 -24.87 3.98
CA LEU A 415 -11.17 -25.92 4.09
C LEU A 415 -10.93 -27.04 3.07
N ARG A 416 -10.49 -26.72 1.85
CA ARG A 416 -10.11 -27.73 0.86
C ARG A 416 -8.89 -28.55 1.30
N ALA A 417 -7.89 -27.90 1.91
CA ALA A 417 -6.77 -28.58 2.55
C ALA A 417 -7.27 -29.49 3.69
N GLY A 418 -8.22 -29.01 4.50
CA GLY A 418 -8.88 -29.79 5.54
C GLY A 418 -9.55 -31.04 4.98
N ALA A 419 -10.25 -30.94 3.84
CA ALA A 419 -10.87 -32.08 3.17
C ALA A 419 -9.85 -33.18 2.81
N VAL A 420 -8.70 -32.77 2.27
CA VAL A 420 -7.61 -33.69 1.91
C VAL A 420 -7.02 -34.36 3.15
N ILE A 421 -6.75 -33.58 4.20
CA ILE A 421 -6.23 -34.08 5.46
C ILE A 421 -7.23 -35.07 6.08
N SER A 422 -8.52 -34.71 6.21
CA SER A 422 -9.53 -35.61 6.77
C SER A 422 -9.59 -36.93 6.01
N LEU A 423 -9.51 -36.89 4.67
CA LEU A 423 -9.56 -38.10 3.86
C LEU A 423 -8.35 -39.01 4.04
N GLN A 424 -7.15 -38.45 4.22
CA GLN A 424 -5.89 -39.17 4.03
C GLN A 424 -5.00 -39.27 5.28
N HIS A 425 -5.32 -38.62 6.40
CA HIS A 425 -4.46 -38.61 7.59
C HIS A 425 -4.30 -40.00 8.25
N HIS A 426 -5.08 -41.00 7.84
CA HIS A 426 -4.92 -42.40 8.24
C HIS A 426 -4.37 -43.31 7.13
N GLU A 427 -4.00 -42.75 5.98
CA GLU A 427 -3.20 -43.46 4.99
C GLU A 427 -1.80 -43.70 5.54
N LYS A 428 -1.20 -44.84 5.18
CA LYS A 428 0.12 -45.23 5.65
C LYS A 428 1.08 -45.24 4.48
N TRP A 429 2.31 -44.81 4.71
CA TRP A 429 3.33 -44.74 3.67
C TRP A 429 3.51 -46.05 2.89
N ASP A 430 3.32 -47.20 3.54
CA ASP A 430 3.41 -48.54 2.93
C ASP A 430 2.16 -49.01 2.17
N GLY A 431 1.07 -48.24 2.18
CA GLY A 431 -0.20 -48.58 1.53
C GLY A 431 -1.17 -49.40 2.39
N THR A 432 -0.84 -49.69 3.65
CA THR A 432 -1.71 -50.48 4.56
C THR A 432 -2.72 -49.63 5.34
N GLY A 433 -2.85 -48.34 4.99
CA GLY A 433 -3.77 -47.39 5.60
C GLY A 433 -5.19 -47.45 5.04
N TYR A 434 -6.01 -46.47 5.41
CA TYR A 434 -7.39 -46.32 4.96
C TYR A 434 -7.72 -44.84 4.72
N PRO A 435 -8.78 -44.51 3.95
CA PRO A 435 -9.79 -45.39 3.35
C PRO A 435 -9.46 -45.91 1.93
N ARG A 436 -8.41 -45.42 1.28
CA ARG A 436 -8.09 -45.75 -0.11
C ARG A 436 -6.87 -46.64 -0.26
N GLY A 437 -6.03 -46.76 0.77
CA GLY A 437 -4.81 -47.59 0.71
C GLY A 437 -3.75 -46.97 -0.20
N LEU A 438 -3.63 -45.63 -0.14
CA LEU A 438 -2.66 -44.86 -0.93
C LEU A 438 -1.24 -45.16 -0.43
N ARG A 439 -0.25 -45.18 -1.34
CA ARG A 439 1.13 -45.54 -0.99
C ARG A 439 2.12 -44.44 -1.36
N GLY A 440 3.06 -44.17 -0.45
CA GLY A 440 4.15 -43.22 -0.68
C GLY A 440 3.65 -41.83 -1.09
N ASP A 441 4.13 -41.36 -2.24
CA ASP A 441 3.81 -40.03 -2.77
C ASP A 441 2.39 -39.89 -3.35
N GLU A 442 1.60 -40.98 -3.41
CA GLU A 442 0.16 -40.87 -3.69
C GLU A 442 -0.60 -40.18 -2.55
N ILE A 443 -0.02 -40.16 -1.34
CA ILE A 443 -0.56 -39.46 -0.18
C ILE A 443 -0.16 -37.99 -0.27
N ASP A 444 -1.14 -37.10 -0.16
CA ASP A 444 -0.90 -35.66 -0.19
C ASP A 444 0.06 -35.26 0.95
N PRO A 445 1.06 -34.39 0.70
CA PRO A 445 1.98 -33.93 1.73
C PRO A 445 1.30 -33.36 2.97
N LEU A 446 0.16 -32.68 2.83
CA LEU A 446 -0.62 -32.17 3.95
C LEU A 446 -1.01 -33.31 4.91
N ALA A 447 -1.52 -34.40 4.36
CA ALA A 447 -1.96 -35.55 5.13
C ALA A 447 -0.78 -36.33 5.74
N ARG A 448 0.33 -36.49 5.01
CA ARG A 448 1.55 -37.13 5.53
C ARG A 448 2.11 -36.40 6.76
N ILE A 449 2.14 -35.07 6.70
CA ILE A 449 2.60 -34.22 7.80
C ILE A 449 1.65 -34.34 9.00
N VAL A 450 0.34 -34.20 8.77
CA VAL A 450 -0.65 -34.24 9.85
C VAL A 450 -0.74 -35.62 10.50
N ALA A 451 -0.68 -36.71 9.73
CA ALA A 451 -0.69 -38.07 10.25
C ALA A 451 0.44 -38.32 11.28
N ALA A 452 1.64 -37.86 10.96
CA ALA A 452 2.78 -38.01 11.86
C ALA A 452 2.71 -37.05 13.05
N ALA A 453 2.27 -35.81 12.84
CA ALA A 453 2.08 -34.83 13.90
C ALA A 453 1.02 -35.25 14.92
N ASP A 454 -0.10 -35.80 14.43
CA ASP A 454 -1.19 -36.33 15.25
C ASP A 454 -0.71 -37.51 16.12
N VAL A 455 -0.06 -38.52 15.51
CA VAL A 455 0.45 -39.67 16.27
C VAL A 455 1.52 -39.25 17.29
N PHE A 456 2.41 -38.32 16.92
CA PHE A 456 3.40 -37.78 17.85
C PHE A 456 2.72 -37.13 19.07
N ASP A 457 1.71 -36.28 18.84
CA ASP A 457 0.97 -35.62 19.92
C ASP A 457 0.19 -36.63 20.78
N ALA A 458 -0.49 -37.57 20.13
CA ALA A 458 -1.31 -38.59 20.77
C ALA A 458 -0.51 -39.54 21.67
N LEU A 459 0.72 -39.91 21.28
CA LEU A 459 1.60 -40.75 22.09
C LEU A 459 2.14 -40.02 23.33
N GLY A 460 2.33 -38.70 23.23
CA GLY A 460 2.80 -37.87 24.34
C GLY A 460 1.71 -37.40 25.28
N SER A 461 0.43 -37.62 24.97
CA SER A 461 -0.70 -37.08 25.72
C SER A 461 -1.40 -38.07 26.63
N HIS A 462 -1.99 -37.56 27.70
CA HIS A 462 -2.76 -38.35 28.64
C HIS A 462 -4.10 -38.76 28.01
N ARG A 463 -4.45 -40.05 28.06
CA ARG A 463 -5.77 -40.56 27.67
C ARG A 463 -6.36 -41.39 28.82
N PRO A 464 -7.69 -41.50 28.98
CA PRO A 464 -8.32 -42.19 30.11
C PRO A 464 -7.82 -43.62 30.41
N TYR A 465 -7.20 -44.27 29.42
CA TYR A 465 -6.71 -45.64 29.51
C TYR A 465 -5.20 -45.77 29.25
N LYS A 466 -4.46 -44.66 29.10
CA LYS A 466 -3.05 -44.70 28.69
C LYS A 466 -2.26 -43.51 29.23
N THR A 467 -1.17 -43.80 29.94
CA THR A 467 -0.21 -42.78 30.36
C THR A 467 0.61 -42.25 29.18
N PRO A 468 0.99 -40.96 29.19
CA PRO A 468 1.93 -40.37 28.24
C PRO A 468 3.21 -41.20 28.09
N TRP A 469 3.68 -41.39 26.86
CA TRP A 469 4.97 -42.01 26.63
C TRP A 469 6.12 -41.03 26.91
N PRO A 470 7.26 -41.50 27.46
CA PRO A 470 8.47 -40.70 27.50
C PRO A 470 8.90 -40.32 26.07
N LEU A 471 9.45 -39.11 25.89
CA LEU A 471 9.88 -38.62 24.57
C LEU A 471 10.76 -39.63 23.83
N GLU A 472 11.73 -40.23 24.51
CA GLU A 472 12.63 -41.24 23.93
C GLU A 472 11.86 -42.43 23.33
N SER A 473 10.77 -42.86 23.98
CA SER A 473 9.91 -43.94 23.50
C SER A 473 9.08 -43.51 22.29
N ILE A 474 8.62 -42.24 22.26
CA ILE A 474 7.92 -41.67 21.11
C ILE A 474 8.88 -41.63 19.91
N LEU A 475 10.07 -41.07 20.06
CA LEU A 475 11.06 -40.95 18.99
C LEU A 475 11.51 -42.33 18.48
N ALA A 476 11.71 -43.30 19.38
CA ALA A 476 12.00 -44.68 19.00
C ALA A 476 10.87 -45.32 18.18
N HIS A 477 9.61 -45.06 18.55
CA HIS A 477 8.45 -45.54 17.80
C HIS A 477 8.35 -44.88 16.42
N MET A 478 8.48 -43.57 16.34
CA MET A 478 8.47 -42.83 15.06
C MET A 478 9.58 -43.34 14.13
N THR A 479 10.78 -43.57 14.66
CA THR A 479 11.92 -44.12 13.91
C THR A 479 11.64 -45.54 13.39
N LYS A 480 11.01 -46.38 14.22
CA LYS A 480 10.64 -47.76 13.83
C LYS A 480 9.59 -47.79 12.70
N GLU A 481 8.67 -46.83 12.70
CA GLU A 481 7.58 -46.74 11.71
C GLU A 481 7.94 -45.86 10.49
N ARG A 482 9.18 -45.35 10.43
CA ARG A 482 9.75 -44.61 9.30
C ARG A 482 9.72 -45.46 8.02
N GLY A 483 9.08 -44.95 6.97
CA GLY A 483 8.92 -45.66 5.69
C GLY A 483 7.91 -46.82 5.73
N ARG A 484 7.17 -46.98 6.83
CA ARG A 484 6.07 -47.95 6.97
C ARG A 484 4.76 -47.22 7.21
N HIS A 485 4.59 -46.67 8.41
CA HIS A 485 3.44 -45.82 8.71
C HIS A 485 3.66 -44.42 8.15
N PHE A 486 4.84 -43.83 8.37
CA PHE A 486 5.09 -42.42 8.11
C PHE A 486 6.07 -42.21 6.97
N ASP A 487 5.92 -41.09 6.28
CA ASP A 487 6.89 -40.58 5.32
C ASP A 487 8.27 -40.44 5.99
N PRO A 488 9.34 -41.03 5.42
CA PRO A 488 10.69 -40.92 5.93
C PRO A 488 11.15 -39.49 6.22
N ALA A 489 10.85 -38.54 5.33
CA ALA A 489 11.27 -37.16 5.47
C ALA A 489 10.54 -36.45 6.63
N VAL A 490 9.25 -36.76 6.80
CA VAL A 490 8.44 -36.22 7.92
C VAL A 490 8.96 -36.72 9.26
N VAL A 491 9.33 -38.01 9.36
CA VAL A 491 9.94 -38.55 10.58
C VAL A 491 11.27 -37.87 10.87
N ASP A 492 12.13 -37.71 9.86
CA ASP A 492 13.42 -37.04 10.04
C ASP A 492 13.25 -35.59 10.54
N ALA A 493 12.24 -34.89 10.04
CA ALA A 493 11.86 -33.56 10.53
C ALA A 493 11.40 -33.58 12.00
N ILE A 494 10.55 -34.53 12.40
CA ILE A 494 10.12 -34.67 13.80
C ILE A 494 11.30 -34.95 14.72
N LEU A 495 12.24 -35.81 14.32
CA LEU A 495 13.44 -36.11 15.10
C LEU A 495 14.30 -34.86 15.30
N ALA A 496 14.48 -34.06 14.24
CA ALA A 496 15.24 -32.81 14.31
C ALA A 496 14.54 -31.73 15.15
N LEU A 497 13.21 -31.67 15.10
CA LEU A 497 12.39 -30.67 15.78
C LEU A 497 11.95 -31.09 17.19
N ALA A 498 12.31 -32.28 17.66
CA ALA A 498 11.80 -32.85 18.92
C ALA A 498 11.84 -31.87 20.12
N PRO A 499 12.92 -31.10 20.36
CA PRO A 499 12.94 -30.11 21.44
C PRO A 499 11.87 -29.00 21.28
N ALA A 500 11.71 -28.45 20.07
CA ALA A 500 10.74 -27.39 19.79
C ALA A 500 9.29 -27.92 19.86
N LEU A 501 9.06 -29.14 19.38
CA LEU A 501 7.77 -29.82 19.50
C LEU A 501 7.39 -30.03 20.98
N MET A 502 8.34 -30.41 21.83
CA MET A 502 8.12 -30.53 23.27
C MET A 502 7.84 -29.20 23.95
N GLU A 503 8.50 -28.12 23.54
CA GLU A 503 8.21 -26.77 24.04
C GLU A 503 6.75 -26.36 23.74
N SER A 504 6.26 -26.68 22.53
CA SER A 504 4.85 -26.47 22.16
C SER A 504 3.90 -27.22 23.11
N ARG A 505 4.25 -28.46 23.50
CA ARG A 505 3.47 -29.23 24.47
C ARG A 505 3.45 -28.59 25.86
N THR A 506 4.54 -27.95 26.29
CA THR A 506 4.58 -27.20 27.55
C THR A 506 3.70 -25.95 27.50
N ARG A 507 3.63 -25.28 26.35
CA ARG A 507 2.80 -24.09 26.14
C ARG A 507 1.30 -24.42 26.12
N TYR A 508 0.94 -25.60 25.63
CA TYR A 508 -0.44 -26.09 25.55
C TYR A 508 -0.57 -27.41 26.32
N PRO A 509 -0.54 -27.40 27.66
CA PRO A 509 -0.56 -28.62 28.47
C PRO A 509 -1.88 -29.39 28.29
N ASP A 510 -1.85 -30.70 28.51
CA ASP A 510 -3.08 -31.48 28.64
C ASP A 510 -3.90 -30.94 29.82
N ILE A 511 -5.19 -30.72 29.62
CA ILE A 511 -6.10 -30.26 30.68
C ILE A 511 -6.61 -31.52 31.39
N GLU A 512 -6.20 -31.73 32.63
CA GLU A 512 -6.79 -32.75 33.49
C GLU A 512 -8.28 -32.44 33.67
N ARG A 513 -9.15 -33.42 33.38
CA ARG A 513 -10.58 -33.35 33.68
C ARG A 513 -10.90 -34.18 34.90
#